data_AF-A0A2N8TR86-F1
#
_entry.id   AF-A0A2N8TR86-F1
#
_cell.length_a   1.000
_cell.length_b   1.000
_cell.length_c   1.000
_cell.angle_alpha   90.00
_cell.angle_beta   90.00
_cell.angle_gamma   90.00
#
_symmetry.space_group_name_H-M   'P 1'
#
loop_
_entity.id
_entity.type
_entity.pdbx_description
1 polymer ?
#
loop_
_entity_poly.entity_id
_entity_poly.type
_entity_poly.pdbx_seq_one_letter_code
_entity_poly.pdbx_strand_id
1 'polypeptide(L)'
;MTTPYEVAVRAEAELGEGPTWDAASGRLLWIDILGSRLHTYDPATGRRTVRRTEQHIGAVKPRAGGGLVLNLRDGIGLLDPDGGFRWLHHEPVRGRRANDAAVAPDGALWAGTMRYDEAPGGGTLSRVTGEGTVEVALDDVAVSNGTGWSPDGRLMYYIDSPTRRVDVFDYADGRISGRRTLARIEESAGFPDGLTVDAEGCVWVALWQGSAVRRYTPGGELDRVIELPVPLVTACAFGGPDLTDLYITTARTGLTEPPASAGSLFVVPGAGKGLAQPAFAG
;
A
#
# COMPACT_ATOMS: atom_id res chain seq x y z
N MET A 1 3.57 7.28 -26.63
CA MET A 1 2.19 7.73 -26.39
C MET A 1 2.01 7.76 -24.89
N THR A 2 1.71 8.93 -24.31
CA THR A 2 1.45 9.05 -22.87
C THR A 2 0.24 8.17 -22.54
N THR A 3 0.39 7.26 -21.56
CA THR A 3 -0.78 6.48 -21.10
C THR A 3 -1.76 7.47 -20.48
N PRO A 4 -3.00 7.59 -20.97
CA PRO A 4 -3.95 8.55 -20.39
C PRO A 4 -4.32 8.11 -18.98
N TYR A 5 -4.12 9.00 -18.02
CA TYR A 5 -4.61 8.87 -16.64
C TYR A 5 -5.76 9.85 -16.41
N GLU A 6 -6.61 9.53 -15.46
CA GLU A 6 -7.73 10.36 -15.02
C GLU A 6 -7.64 10.65 -13.52
N VAL A 7 -8.25 11.74 -13.06
CA VAL A 7 -8.42 12.00 -11.63
C VAL A 7 -9.72 11.33 -11.16
N ALA A 8 -9.61 10.10 -10.66
CA ALA A 8 -10.72 9.31 -10.15
C ALA A 8 -11.43 10.01 -8.97
N VAL A 9 -10.64 10.55 -8.04
CA VAL A 9 -11.14 11.35 -6.91
C VAL A 9 -10.23 12.56 -6.72
N ARG A 10 -10.80 13.75 -6.95
CA ARG A 10 -10.16 15.00 -6.53
C ARG A 10 -10.18 15.08 -5.01
N ALA A 11 -9.01 15.21 -4.41
CA ALA A 11 -8.82 15.33 -2.98
C ALA A 11 -7.55 16.13 -2.68
N GLU A 12 -7.41 16.49 -1.41
CA GLU A 12 -6.28 17.23 -0.85
C GLU A 12 -5.64 16.41 0.28
N ALA A 13 -5.46 15.11 0.07
CA ALA A 13 -4.89 14.23 1.10
C ALA A 13 -3.45 14.65 1.42
N GLU A 14 -3.16 14.87 2.70
CA GLU A 14 -1.81 15.23 3.16
C GLU A 14 -0.83 14.12 2.79
N LEU A 15 -1.21 12.88 3.10
CA LEU A 15 -0.48 11.68 2.71
C LEU A 15 -1.47 10.59 2.28
N GLY A 16 -1.96 10.71 1.05
CA GLY A 16 -2.85 9.70 0.45
C GLY A 16 -2.12 8.39 0.23
N GLU A 17 -2.67 7.25 0.66
CA GLU A 17 -1.95 5.98 0.72
C GLU A 17 -2.86 4.75 0.63
N GLY A 18 -2.23 3.57 0.53
CA GLY A 18 -2.83 2.24 0.73
C GLY A 18 -4.06 1.93 -0.14
N PRO A 19 -4.09 2.26 -1.45
CA PRO A 19 -5.21 1.91 -2.31
C PRO A 19 -5.42 0.40 -2.29
N THR A 20 -6.66 -0.03 -2.10
CA THR A 20 -7.02 -1.45 -2.05
C THR A 20 -8.40 -1.65 -2.67
N TRP A 21 -8.52 -2.56 -3.62
CA TRP A 21 -9.81 -2.94 -4.18
C TRP A 21 -10.53 -3.96 -3.28
N ASP A 22 -11.69 -3.58 -2.78
CA ASP A 22 -12.62 -4.49 -2.10
C ASP A 22 -13.61 -5.04 -3.13
N ALA A 23 -13.31 -6.23 -3.64
CA ALA A 23 -14.12 -6.90 -4.65
C ALA A 23 -15.53 -7.25 -4.15
N ALA A 24 -15.71 -7.47 -2.84
CA ALA A 24 -17.01 -7.83 -2.28
C ALA A 24 -17.99 -6.66 -2.32
N SER A 25 -17.51 -5.44 -2.08
CA SER A 25 -18.34 -4.23 -2.16
C SER A 25 -18.24 -3.49 -3.50
N GLY A 26 -17.30 -3.87 -4.36
CA GLY A 26 -17.04 -3.20 -5.65
C GLY A 26 -16.48 -1.79 -5.46
N ARG A 27 -15.66 -1.58 -4.42
CA ARG A 27 -15.17 -0.25 -4.04
C ARG A 27 -13.66 -0.24 -3.88
N LEU A 28 -13.07 0.90 -4.19
CA LEU A 28 -11.71 1.21 -3.79
C LEU A 28 -11.71 1.79 -2.37
N LEU A 29 -10.83 1.27 -1.52
CA LEU A 29 -10.44 1.83 -0.24
C LEU A 29 -9.10 2.56 -0.41
N TRP A 30 -8.91 3.68 0.27
CA TRP A 30 -7.62 4.34 0.41
C TRP A 30 -7.65 5.24 1.64
N ILE A 31 -6.50 5.74 2.08
CA ILE A 31 -6.38 6.48 3.34
C ILE A 31 -5.65 7.80 3.15
N ASP A 32 -5.82 8.70 4.10
CA ASP A 32 -4.96 9.87 4.32
C ASP A 32 -4.30 9.68 5.69
N ILE A 33 -3.04 9.25 5.70
CA ILE A 33 -2.32 8.85 6.93
C ILE A 33 -2.30 10.02 7.91
N LEU A 34 -1.79 11.17 7.47
CA LEU A 34 -1.61 12.36 8.30
C LEU A 34 -2.94 13.06 8.58
N GLY A 35 -3.92 12.93 7.68
CA GLY A 35 -5.29 13.41 7.91
C GLY A 35 -6.13 12.51 8.82
N SER A 36 -5.67 11.30 9.17
CA SER A 36 -6.44 10.29 9.92
C SER A 36 -7.80 9.96 9.30
N ARG A 37 -7.82 9.69 7.99
CA ARG A 37 -9.04 9.40 7.24
C ARG A 37 -8.96 8.10 6.46
N LEU A 38 -10.06 7.37 6.45
CA LEU A 38 -10.37 6.28 5.52
C LEU A 38 -11.36 6.77 4.48
N HIS A 39 -11.00 6.60 3.21
CA HIS A 39 -11.81 6.94 2.05
C HIS A 39 -12.34 5.68 1.37
N THR A 40 -13.56 5.76 0.83
CA THR A 40 -14.06 4.78 -0.14
C THR A 40 -14.49 5.46 -1.43
N TYR A 41 -14.36 4.77 -2.56
CA TYR A 41 -14.78 5.22 -3.87
C TYR A 41 -15.43 4.07 -4.65
N ASP A 42 -16.65 4.31 -5.11
CA ASP A 42 -17.38 3.42 -6.02
C ASP A 42 -17.27 3.99 -7.44
N PRO A 43 -16.52 3.34 -8.36
CA PRO A 43 -16.36 3.84 -9.72
C PRO A 43 -17.63 3.73 -10.57
N ALA A 44 -18.56 2.83 -10.24
CA ALA A 44 -19.80 2.65 -11.00
C ALA A 44 -20.81 3.79 -10.73
N THR A 45 -20.84 4.30 -9.50
CA THR A 45 -21.79 5.36 -9.11
C THR A 45 -21.13 6.72 -8.90
N GLY A 46 -19.80 6.77 -8.81
CA GLY A 46 -19.05 7.95 -8.42
C GLY A 46 -19.14 8.28 -6.92
N ARG A 47 -19.84 7.45 -6.12
CA ARG A 47 -20.06 7.69 -4.70
C ARG A 47 -18.73 7.62 -3.93
N ARG A 48 -18.55 8.56 -3.00
CA ARG A 48 -17.37 8.66 -2.14
C ARG A 48 -17.79 8.79 -0.68
N THR A 49 -17.07 8.14 0.23
CA THR A 49 -17.27 8.32 1.68
C THR A 49 -15.96 8.57 2.38
N VAL A 50 -16.02 9.24 3.53
CA VAL A 50 -14.86 9.48 4.40
C VAL A 50 -15.24 9.13 5.83
N ARG A 51 -14.40 8.35 6.52
CA ARG A 51 -14.48 8.04 7.95
C ARG A 51 -13.21 8.54 8.63
N ARG A 52 -13.33 9.20 9.78
CA ARG A 52 -12.17 9.56 10.62
C ARG A 52 -11.78 8.38 11.50
N THR A 53 -10.47 8.17 11.70
CA THR A 53 -9.91 7.05 12.48
C THR A 53 -9.32 7.45 13.83
N GLU A 54 -9.46 8.73 14.21
CA GLU A 54 -8.99 9.35 15.47
C GLU A 54 -7.47 9.31 15.73
N GLN A 55 -6.73 8.56 14.92
CA GLN A 55 -5.29 8.46 14.88
C GLN A 55 -4.82 8.18 13.45
N HIS A 56 -3.52 8.36 13.21
CA HIS A 56 -2.92 7.97 11.94
C HIS A 56 -3.16 6.48 11.66
N ILE A 57 -3.60 6.23 10.44
CA ILE A 57 -3.82 4.90 9.88
C ILE A 57 -2.81 4.72 8.76
N GLY A 58 -2.03 3.64 8.80
CA GLY A 58 -1.01 3.35 7.80
C GLY A 58 -1.52 2.45 6.67
N ALA A 59 -2.51 1.60 6.94
CA ALA A 59 -3.15 0.76 5.92
C ALA A 59 -4.53 0.27 6.35
N VAL A 60 -5.36 -0.09 5.36
CA VAL A 60 -6.65 -0.78 5.52
C VAL A 60 -6.75 -1.95 4.57
N LYS A 61 -7.26 -3.10 5.04
CA LYS A 61 -7.50 -4.27 4.18
C LYS A 61 -8.87 -4.90 4.47
N PRO A 62 -9.56 -5.44 3.46
CA PRO A 62 -10.78 -6.22 3.67
C PRO A 62 -10.54 -7.44 4.57
N ARG A 63 -11.56 -7.81 5.36
CA ARG A 63 -11.58 -9.03 6.17
C ARG A 63 -12.45 -10.10 5.56
N ALA A 64 -12.06 -11.36 5.75
CA ALA A 64 -12.91 -12.50 5.52
C ALA A 64 -14.12 -12.42 6.46
N GLY A 65 -15.33 -12.62 5.93
CA GLY A 65 -16.57 -12.42 6.71
C GLY A 65 -17.04 -10.96 6.82
N GLY A 66 -16.29 -10.01 6.26
CA GLY A 66 -16.67 -8.60 6.17
C GLY A 66 -16.04 -7.70 7.23
N GLY A 67 -16.07 -6.39 6.96
CA GLY A 67 -15.34 -5.40 7.74
C GLY A 67 -13.89 -5.23 7.26
N LEU A 68 -13.11 -4.50 8.04
CA LEU A 68 -11.74 -4.11 7.70
C LEU A 68 -10.76 -4.42 8.84
N VAL A 69 -9.53 -4.76 8.49
CA VAL A 69 -8.37 -4.71 9.40
C VAL A 69 -7.58 -3.44 9.13
N LEU A 70 -7.12 -2.80 10.19
CA LEU A 70 -6.49 -1.48 10.18
C LEU A 70 -5.11 -1.58 10.82
N ASN A 71 -4.06 -1.16 10.10
CA ASN A 71 -2.74 -0.93 10.67
C ASN A 71 -2.70 0.52 11.20
N LEU A 72 -2.85 0.70 12.51
CA LEU A 72 -2.98 2.01 13.17
C LEU A 72 -1.69 2.37 13.92
N ARG A 73 -1.51 3.65 14.27
CA ARG A 73 -0.38 4.12 15.09
C ARG A 73 -0.14 3.23 16.32
N ASP A 74 -1.21 2.87 17.02
CA ASP A 74 -1.13 2.16 18.31
C ASP A 74 -1.28 0.63 18.20
N GLY A 75 -1.45 0.07 17.00
CA GLY A 75 -1.53 -1.38 16.80
C GLY A 75 -2.46 -1.81 15.65
N ILE A 76 -2.95 -3.04 15.72
CA ILE A 76 -3.86 -3.62 14.73
C ILE A 76 -5.29 -3.58 15.24
N GLY A 77 -6.14 -2.84 14.52
CA GLY A 77 -7.56 -2.69 14.83
C GLY A 77 -8.45 -3.45 13.84
N LEU A 78 -9.66 -3.76 14.27
CA LEU A 78 -10.71 -4.35 13.45
C LEU A 78 -11.92 -3.44 13.46
N LEU A 79 -12.48 -3.22 12.28
CA LEU A 79 -13.65 -2.40 12.05
C LEU A 79 -14.74 -3.27 11.42
N ASP A 80 -15.78 -3.54 12.19
CA ASP A 80 -16.88 -4.39 11.77
C ASP A 80 -17.81 -3.65 10.78
N PRO A 81 -18.63 -4.37 9.99
CA PRO A 81 -19.51 -3.75 8.98
C PRO A 81 -20.49 -2.72 9.53
N ASP A 82 -20.91 -2.86 10.79
CA ASP A 82 -21.78 -1.92 11.51
C ASP A 82 -21.03 -0.68 12.03
N GLY A 83 -19.71 -0.66 11.90
CA GLY A 83 -18.84 0.40 12.39
C GLY A 83 -18.27 0.18 13.79
N GLY A 84 -18.54 -0.95 14.43
CA GLY A 84 -17.91 -1.34 15.69
C GLY A 84 -16.39 -1.44 15.53
N PHE A 85 -15.64 -0.88 16.47
CA PHE A 85 -14.18 -0.95 16.49
C PHE A 85 -13.69 -1.75 17.69
N ARG A 86 -12.69 -2.60 17.48
CA ARG A 86 -11.95 -3.29 18.55
C ARG A 86 -10.49 -3.49 18.18
N TRP A 87 -9.63 -3.55 19.18
CA TRP A 87 -8.23 -3.93 18.98
C TRP A 87 -8.10 -5.45 18.80
N LEU A 88 -7.33 -5.87 17.80
CA LEU A 88 -6.83 -7.24 17.67
C LEU A 88 -5.48 -7.37 18.38
N HIS A 89 -4.61 -6.38 18.20
CA HIS A 89 -3.34 -6.23 18.91
C HIS A 89 -3.16 -4.75 19.24
N HIS A 90 -2.90 -4.41 20.51
CA HIS A 90 -2.75 -3.02 20.95
C HIS A 90 -1.43 -2.86 21.68
N GLU A 91 -0.49 -2.16 21.05
CA GLU A 91 0.87 -1.97 21.54
C GLU A 91 1.39 -0.59 21.09
N PRO A 92 0.97 0.49 21.77
CA PRO A 92 1.46 1.83 21.49
C PRO A 92 2.95 1.92 21.75
N VAL A 93 3.72 2.39 20.77
CA VAL A 93 5.15 2.68 20.94
C VAL A 93 5.44 4.12 20.59
N ARG A 94 6.02 4.84 21.56
CA ARG A 94 6.31 6.27 21.46
C ARG A 94 7.20 6.55 20.25
N GLY A 95 6.78 7.50 19.41
CA GLY A 95 7.56 7.93 18.25
C GLY A 95 7.48 6.98 17.06
N ARG A 96 6.67 5.92 17.12
CA ARG A 96 6.44 4.98 16.02
C ARG A 96 5.02 5.13 15.46
N ARG A 97 4.86 4.81 14.18
CA ARG A 97 3.56 4.70 13.52
C ARG A 97 3.50 3.47 12.62
N ALA A 98 2.30 3.00 12.36
CA ALA A 98 2.00 2.18 11.21
C ALA A 98 2.36 2.92 9.91
N ASN A 99 2.82 2.16 8.92
CA ASN A 99 2.92 2.59 7.52
C ASN A 99 2.19 1.54 6.67
N ASP A 100 2.76 1.09 5.56
CA ASP A 100 2.05 0.17 4.66
C ASP A 100 1.76 -1.21 5.28
N ALA A 101 0.80 -1.92 4.70
CA ALA A 101 0.52 -3.30 5.02
C ALA A 101 -0.07 -4.03 3.82
N ALA A 102 0.08 -5.35 3.78
CA ALA A 102 -0.55 -6.20 2.77
C ALA A 102 -1.02 -7.52 3.40
N VAL A 103 -1.99 -8.18 2.77
CA VAL A 103 -2.45 -9.51 3.22
C VAL A 103 -1.73 -10.57 2.40
N ALA A 104 -1.11 -11.52 3.08
CA ALA A 104 -0.42 -12.63 2.45
C ALA A 104 -1.41 -13.69 1.90
N PRO A 105 -0.97 -14.60 1.02
CA PRO A 105 -1.81 -15.68 0.49
C PRO A 105 -2.46 -16.57 1.56
N ASP A 106 -1.85 -16.67 2.75
CA ASP A 106 -2.37 -17.42 3.90
C ASP A 106 -3.39 -16.62 4.74
N GLY A 107 -3.73 -15.40 4.34
CA GLY A 107 -4.68 -14.52 5.03
C GLY A 107 -4.09 -13.75 6.22
N ALA A 108 -2.79 -13.87 6.50
CA ALA A 108 -2.14 -13.07 7.54
C ALA A 108 -1.86 -11.63 7.06
N LEU A 109 -1.96 -10.67 7.97
CA LEU A 109 -1.60 -9.28 7.70
C LEU A 109 -0.09 -9.11 7.89
N TRP A 110 0.60 -8.62 6.88
CA TRP A 110 1.98 -8.16 6.98
C TRP A 110 1.97 -6.65 7.18
N ALA A 111 2.25 -6.21 8.39
CA ALA A 111 2.11 -4.84 8.85
C ALA A 111 3.48 -4.18 9.06
N GLY A 112 3.73 -3.12 8.30
CA GLY A 112 4.91 -2.29 8.39
C GLY A 112 4.77 -1.17 9.42
N THR A 113 5.87 -0.84 10.08
CA THR A 113 5.97 0.33 10.95
C THR A 113 7.21 1.17 10.63
N MET A 114 7.21 2.41 11.10
CA MET A 114 8.34 3.33 11.00
C MET A 114 8.33 4.34 12.13
N ARG A 115 9.46 5.02 12.33
CA ARG A 115 9.54 6.15 13.26
C ARG A 115 8.99 7.43 12.63
N TYR A 116 8.43 8.32 13.44
CA TYR A 116 7.98 9.65 12.98
C TYR A 116 9.13 10.57 12.56
N ASP A 117 10.32 10.38 13.13
CA ASP A 117 11.51 11.17 12.80
C ASP A 117 12.30 10.58 11.63
N GLU A 118 11.82 9.49 11.03
CA GLU A 118 12.42 8.81 9.88
C GLU A 118 13.87 8.38 10.10
N ALA A 119 14.31 8.30 11.36
CA ALA A 119 15.66 7.85 11.68
C ALA A 119 15.83 6.37 11.27
N PRO A 120 17.03 5.94 10.86
CA PRO A 120 17.31 4.55 10.55
C PRO A 120 16.93 3.61 11.70
N GLY A 121 16.34 2.46 11.35
CA GLY A 121 15.85 1.45 12.29
C GLY A 121 14.64 1.89 13.11
N GLY A 122 14.14 1.00 13.98
CA GLY A 122 13.00 1.26 14.86
C GLY A 122 11.62 1.14 14.20
N GLY A 123 11.57 0.92 12.89
CA GLY A 123 10.46 0.28 12.21
C GLY A 123 10.64 -1.24 12.12
N THR A 124 9.55 -1.94 11.83
CA THR A 124 9.52 -3.40 11.68
C THR A 124 8.58 -3.78 10.55
N LEU A 125 8.82 -4.95 9.95
CA LEU A 125 7.78 -5.68 9.21
C LEU A 125 7.35 -6.88 10.05
N SER A 126 6.07 -6.96 10.41
CA SER A 126 5.54 -8.05 11.24
C SER A 126 4.41 -8.78 10.53
N ARG A 127 4.39 -10.11 10.64
CA ARG A 127 3.26 -10.95 10.25
C ARG A 127 2.28 -11.06 11.43
N VAL A 128 1.01 -10.83 11.18
CA VAL A 128 -0.08 -10.86 12.18
C VAL A 128 -1.15 -11.85 11.75
N THR A 129 -1.43 -12.86 12.57
CA THR A 129 -2.46 -13.88 12.28
C THR A 129 -3.86 -13.37 12.60
N GLY A 130 -4.89 -14.10 12.17
CA GLY A 130 -6.30 -13.78 12.45
C GLY A 130 -6.63 -13.73 13.95
N GLU A 131 -5.88 -14.48 14.76
CA GLU A 131 -5.99 -14.53 16.21
C GLU A 131 -5.20 -13.41 16.90
N GLY A 132 -4.49 -12.56 16.14
CA GLY A 132 -3.70 -11.46 16.66
C GLY A 132 -2.29 -11.83 17.11
N THR A 133 -1.80 -13.02 16.75
CA THR A 133 -0.40 -13.40 17.03
C THR A 133 0.52 -12.60 16.12
N VAL A 134 1.48 -11.88 16.72
CA VAL A 134 2.45 -11.04 16.00
C VAL A 134 3.81 -11.73 15.96
N GLU A 135 4.37 -11.92 14.77
CA GLU A 135 5.73 -12.39 14.53
C GLU A 135 6.51 -11.33 13.74
N VAL A 136 7.60 -10.81 14.32
CA VAL A 136 8.48 -9.86 13.62
C VAL A 136 9.29 -10.62 12.58
N ALA A 137 9.11 -10.26 11.30
CA ALA A 137 9.83 -10.85 10.18
C ALA A 137 11.11 -10.08 9.83
N LEU A 138 11.08 -8.75 9.97
CA LEU A 138 12.24 -7.85 9.85
C LEU A 138 12.18 -6.82 10.98
N ASP A 139 13.27 -6.68 11.74
CA ASP A 139 13.37 -5.84 12.93
C ASP A 139 14.21 -4.56 12.75
N ASP A 140 14.91 -4.44 11.63
CA ASP A 140 15.70 -3.26 11.25
C ASP A 140 15.17 -2.66 9.93
N VAL A 141 14.04 -1.97 10.04
CA VAL A 141 13.40 -1.26 8.91
C VAL A 141 13.37 0.24 9.21
N ALA A 142 13.71 1.07 8.23
CA ALA A 142 13.61 2.52 8.35
C ALA A 142 12.19 3.02 8.00
N VAL A 143 11.70 2.71 6.80
CA VAL A 143 10.37 3.08 6.31
C VAL A 143 9.74 1.87 5.64
N SER A 144 8.96 1.09 6.41
CA SER A 144 8.32 -0.13 5.90
C SER A 144 7.23 0.20 4.91
N ASN A 145 7.38 -0.23 3.66
CA ASN A 145 6.52 0.19 2.57
C ASN A 145 6.05 -0.99 1.72
N GLY A 146 5.84 -0.77 0.42
CA GLY A 146 5.20 -1.71 -0.51
C GLY A 146 5.55 -3.17 -0.25
N THR A 147 4.50 -3.98 -0.06
CA THR A 147 4.59 -5.43 0.12
C THR A 147 3.63 -6.14 -0.83
N GLY A 148 4.06 -7.23 -1.48
CA GLY A 148 3.22 -8.01 -2.37
C GLY A 148 3.79 -9.40 -2.65
N TRP A 149 3.01 -10.28 -3.27
CA TRP A 149 3.41 -11.67 -3.55
C TRP A 149 3.31 -11.98 -5.03
N SER A 150 4.16 -12.90 -5.50
CA SER A 150 4.06 -13.46 -6.85
C SER A 150 2.72 -14.18 -7.06
N PRO A 151 2.24 -14.33 -8.31
CA PRO A 151 0.98 -15.01 -8.59
C PRO A 151 0.88 -16.45 -8.05
N ASP A 152 2.01 -17.15 -7.97
CA ASP A 152 2.11 -18.50 -7.41
C ASP A 152 2.31 -18.53 -5.89
N GLY A 153 2.40 -17.36 -5.25
CA GLY A 153 2.58 -17.20 -3.81
C GLY A 153 3.96 -17.61 -3.28
N ARG A 154 4.95 -17.87 -4.15
CA ARG A 154 6.28 -18.39 -3.73
C ARG A 154 7.30 -17.30 -3.43
N LEU A 155 7.07 -16.08 -3.89
CA LEU A 155 7.94 -14.94 -3.68
C LEU A 155 7.18 -13.84 -2.95
N MET A 156 7.88 -13.13 -2.08
CA MET A 156 7.41 -11.87 -1.49
C MET A 156 8.32 -10.74 -1.95
N TYR A 157 7.72 -9.66 -2.43
CA TYR A 157 8.39 -8.40 -2.78
C TYR A 157 8.19 -7.40 -1.64
N TYR A 158 9.23 -6.63 -1.35
CA TYR A 158 9.23 -5.69 -0.23
C TYR A 158 10.07 -4.45 -0.51
N ILE A 159 9.59 -3.32 -0.01
CA ILE A 159 10.27 -2.03 -0.07
C ILE A 159 10.52 -1.51 1.36
N ASP A 160 11.79 -1.19 1.62
CA ASP A 160 12.20 -0.28 2.68
C ASP A 160 12.75 0.99 2.00
N SER A 161 11.96 2.06 1.98
CA SER A 161 12.12 3.15 1.00
C SER A 161 13.52 3.78 0.95
N PRO A 162 14.19 4.10 2.08
CA PRO A 162 15.53 4.69 2.07
C PRO A 162 16.59 3.80 1.43
N THR A 163 16.36 2.49 1.33
CA THR A 163 17.29 1.57 0.65
C THR A 163 17.31 1.78 -0.87
N ARG A 164 16.26 2.39 -1.44
CA ARG A 164 16.04 2.55 -2.89
C ARG A 164 16.09 1.23 -3.66
N ARG A 165 15.61 0.15 -3.04
CA ARG A 165 15.53 -1.18 -3.65
C ARG A 165 14.12 -1.72 -3.56
N VAL A 166 13.75 -2.46 -4.58
CA VAL A 166 12.71 -3.48 -4.48
C VAL A 166 13.43 -4.78 -4.17
N ASP A 167 13.24 -5.32 -2.98
CA ASP A 167 13.82 -6.60 -2.58
C ASP A 167 12.79 -7.72 -2.81
N VAL A 168 13.29 -8.93 -3.03
CA VAL A 168 12.51 -10.16 -3.18
C VAL A 168 13.04 -11.23 -2.22
N PHE A 169 12.11 -12.01 -1.68
CA PHE A 169 12.34 -13.10 -0.75
C PHE A 169 11.67 -14.37 -1.28
N ASP A 170 12.24 -15.53 -0.95
CA ASP A 170 11.50 -16.77 -1.04
C ASP A 170 10.49 -16.81 0.12
N TYR A 171 9.23 -17.15 -0.17
CA TYR A 171 8.13 -17.21 0.79
C TYR A 171 7.56 -18.63 0.85
N ALA A 172 7.54 -19.20 2.04
CA ALA A 172 6.95 -20.52 2.30
C ALA A 172 6.47 -20.59 3.75
N ASP A 173 5.30 -21.18 3.98
CA ASP A 173 4.74 -21.45 5.31
C ASP A 173 4.73 -20.22 6.25
N GLY A 174 4.37 -19.06 5.70
CA GLY A 174 4.32 -17.79 6.45
C GLY A 174 5.69 -17.19 6.77
N ARG A 175 6.79 -17.73 6.22
CA ARG A 175 8.16 -17.27 6.47
C ARG A 175 8.83 -16.75 5.20
N ILE A 176 9.72 -15.78 5.38
CA ILE A 176 10.57 -15.23 4.32
C ILE A 176 12.03 -15.67 4.50
N SER A 177 12.73 -15.87 3.39
CA SER A 177 14.16 -16.16 3.38
C SER A 177 14.82 -15.69 2.08
N GLY A 178 16.15 -15.77 1.97
CA GLY A 178 16.84 -15.54 0.70
C GLY A 178 16.70 -14.12 0.12
N ARG A 179 16.74 -13.09 0.99
CA ARG A 179 16.64 -11.67 0.59
C ARG A 179 17.65 -11.36 -0.53
N ARG A 180 17.15 -10.84 -1.64
CA ARG A 180 17.95 -10.37 -2.78
C ARG A 180 17.27 -9.18 -3.43
N THR A 181 18.03 -8.36 -4.13
CA THR A 181 17.48 -7.20 -4.82
C THR A 181 16.89 -7.62 -6.16
N LEU A 182 15.63 -7.28 -6.40
CA LEU A 182 14.99 -7.40 -7.71
C LEU A 182 15.38 -6.21 -8.59
N ALA A 183 15.20 -4.99 -8.08
CA ALA A 183 15.49 -3.76 -8.82
C ALA A 183 16.07 -2.69 -7.90
N ARG A 184 16.92 -1.82 -8.46
CA ARG A 184 17.44 -0.62 -7.80
C ARG A 184 16.81 0.61 -8.42
N ILE A 185 16.38 1.55 -7.58
CA ILE A 185 15.85 2.85 -7.99
C ILE A 185 16.99 3.87 -7.94
N GLU A 186 17.28 4.49 -9.06
CA GLU A 186 18.30 5.52 -9.18
C GLU A 186 17.91 6.79 -8.40
N GLU A 187 18.90 7.57 -7.97
CA GLU A 187 18.67 8.72 -7.10
C GLU A 187 17.68 9.73 -7.70
N SER A 188 17.81 9.98 -9.01
CA SER A 188 16.99 10.90 -9.79
C SER A 188 15.54 10.44 -9.97
N ALA A 189 15.20 9.19 -9.65
CA ALA A 189 13.84 8.67 -9.75
C ALA A 189 13.07 8.75 -8.42
N GLY A 190 13.66 9.33 -7.38
CA GLY A 190 13.04 9.39 -6.06
C GLY A 190 13.16 8.08 -5.29
N PHE A 191 12.16 7.80 -4.46
CA PHE A 191 12.16 6.66 -3.54
C PHE A 191 11.03 5.68 -3.88
N PRO A 192 11.29 4.37 -3.89
CA PRO A 192 10.22 3.38 -3.99
C PRO A 192 9.32 3.47 -2.76
N ASP A 193 8.00 3.44 -2.98
CA ASP A 193 6.98 3.62 -1.94
C ASP A 193 6.07 2.38 -1.89
N GLY A 194 4.76 2.51 -2.08
CA GLY A 194 3.83 1.39 -2.23
C GLY A 194 3.99 0.62 -3.55
N LEU A 195 3.67 -0.69 -3.52
CA LEU A 195 3.74 -1.58 -4.68
C LEU A 195 2.50 -2.46 -4.86
N THR A 196 2.30 -2.98 -6.07
CA THR A 196 1.36 -4.08 -6.36
C THR A 196 1.94 -5.05 -7.40
N VAL A 197 1.38 -6.26 -7.49
CA VAL A 197 1.84 -7.30 -8.44
C VAL A 197 0.70 -7.61 -9.41
N ASP A 198 1.01 -7.66 -10.71
CA ASP A 198 0.06 -8.02 -11.75
C ASP A 198 0.01 -9.53 -12.03
N ALA A 199 -0.94 -9.95 -12.85
CA ALA A 199 -1.17 -11.35 -13.20
C ALA A 199 -0.04 -11.98 -14.02
N GLU A 200 0.86 -11.17 -14.61
CA GLU A 200 2.07 -11.61 -15.30
C GLU A 200 3.27 -11.74 -14.34
N GLY A 201 3.09 -11.38 -13.07
CA GLY A 201 4.13 -11.38 -12.05
C GLY A 201 5.03 -10.15 -12.07
N CYS A 202 4.67 -9.10 -12.82
CA CYS A 202 5.41 -7.85 -12.79
C CYS A 202 5.04 -7.02 -11.56
N VAL A 203 6.04 -6.30 -11.03
CA VAL A 203 5.93 -5.48 -9.82
C VAL A 203 5.77 -4.02 -10.23
N TRP A 204 4.65 -3.42 -9.86
CA TRP A 204 4.35 -2.00 -10.07
C TRP A 204 4.69 -1.22 -8.82
N VAL A 205 5.48 -0.15 -8.94
CA VAL A 205 6.08 0.58 -7.83
C VAL A 205 5.79 2.07 -8.00
N ALA A 206 5.13 2.67 -7.01
CA ALA A 206 5.00 4.11 -6.90
C ALA A 206 6.32 4.75 -6.46
N LEU A 207 6.62 5.94 -7.00
CA LEU A 207 7.86 6.65 -6.72
C LEU A 207 7.60 7.99 -6.03
N TRP A 208 7.86 8.04 -4.73
CA TRP A 208 7.88 9.25 -3.93
C TRP A 208 8.98 10.21 -4.41
N GLN A 209 8.63 11.46 -4.68
CA GLN A 209 9.48 12.45 -5.36
C GLN A 209 9.92 12.06 -6.79
N GLY A 210 9.35 11.00 -7.37
CA GLY A 210 9.69 10.49 -8.69
C GLY A 210 8.66 10.81 -9.79
N SER A 211 7.50 11.36 -9.43
CA SER A 211 6.41 11.69 -10.36
C SER A 211 5.97 10.53 -11.26
N ALA A 212 6.08 9.28 -10.79
CA ALA A 212 5.80 8.12 -11.64
C ALA A 212 5.37 6.87 -10.88
N VAL A 213 4.72 5.96 -11.60
CA VAL A 213 4.69 4.53 -11.28
C VAL A 213 5.54 3.78 -12.31
N ARG A 214 6.37 2.85 -11.86
CA ARG A 214 7.19 1.99 -12.73
C ARG A 214 6.78 0.52 -12.61
N ARG A 215 6.79 -0.22 -13.72
CA ARG A 215 6.57 -1.66 -13.78
C ARG A 215 7.89 -2.38 -14.03
N TYR A 216 8.23 -3.32 -13.17
CA TYR A 216 9.40 -4.18 -13.30
C TYR A 216 8.97 -5.61 -13.61
N THR A 217 9.65 -6.26 -14.54
CA THR A 217 9.43 -7.68 -14.86
C THR A 217 9.81 -8.58 -13.68
N PRO A 218 9.41 -9.87 -13.67
CA PRO A 218 9.90 -10.83 -12.68
C PRO A 218 11.43 -10.96 -12.63
N GLY A 219 12.13 -10.58 -13.70
CA GLY A 219 13.60 -10.53 -13.76
C GLY A 219 14.21 -9.24 -13.22
N GLY A 220 13.42 -8.24 -12.88
CA GLY A 220 13.88 -6.94 -12.36
C GLY A 220 14.11 -5.87 -13.42
N GLU A 221 13.85 -6.18 -14.70
CA GLU A 221 13.97 -5.22 -15.80
C GLU A 221 12.82 -4.21 -15.80
N LEU A 222 13.12 -2.93 -16.00
CA LEU A 222 12.10 -1.89 -16.16
C LEU A 222 11.38 -2.06 -17.49
N ASP A 223 10.08 -2.34 -17.44
CA ASP A 223 9.25 -2.60 -18.62
C ASP A 223 8.36 -1.41 -18.99
N ARG A 224 7.82 -0.70 -18.00
CA ARG A 224 6.91 0.44 -18.24
C ARG A 224 7.06 1.56 -17.23
N VAL A 225 6.81 2.78 -17.68
CA VAL A 225 6.72 3.98 -16.84
C VAL A 225 5.39 4.69 -17.11
N ILE A 226 4.69 5.07 -16.04
CA ILE A 226 3.52 5.95 -16.07
C ILE A 226 3.91 7.22 -15.34
N GLU A 227 4.09 8.31 -16.08
CA GLU A 227 4.40 9.63 -15.51
C GLU A 227 3.11 10.32 -15.02
N LEU A 228 3.18 10.95 -13.85
CA LEU A 228 2.09 11.69 -13.22
C LEU A 228 2.45 13.17 -13.05
N PRO A 229 1.45 14.08 -13.01
CA PRO A 229 1.68 15.52 -12.93
C PRO A 229 1.89 16.00 -11.49
N VAL A 230 2.35 15.11 -10.60
CA VAL A 230 2.53 15.37 -9.16
C VAL A 230 3.79 14.66 -8.67
N PRO A 231 4.58 15.29 -7.79
CA PRO A 231 5.86 14.73 -7.37
C PRO A 231 5.75 13.58 -6.37
N LEU A 232 4.72 13.58 -5.51
CA LEU A 232 4.59 12.63 -4.41
C LEU A 232 3.58 11.53 -4.78
N VAL A 233 4.03 10.53 -5.54
CA VAL A 233 3.25 9.33 -5.88
C VAL A 233 3.53 8.27 -4.82
N THR A 234 2.50 7.77 -4.14
CA THR A 234 2.67 7.04 -2.88
C THR A 234 2.43 5.55 -3.01
N ALA A 235 1.34 5.13 -3.66
CA ALA A 235 1.05 3.71 -3.82
C ALA A 235 0.14 3.47 -5.04
N CYS A 236 0.01 2.19 -5.42
CA CYS A 236 -0.88 1.80 -6.50
C CYS A 236 -1.51 0.43 -6.26
N ALA A 237 -2.71 0.21 -6.81
CA ALA A 237 -3.41 -1.06 -6.76
C ALA A 237 -4.33 -1.23 -7.96
N PHE A 238 -4.43 -2.46 -8.47
CA PHE A 238 -5.41 -2.80 -9.48
C PHE A 238 -6.82 -2.88 -8.87
N GLY A 239 -7.80 -2.36 -9.59
CA GLY A 239 -9.21 -2.38 -9.22
C GLY A 239 -10.14 -2.39 -10.42
N GLY A 240 -11.42 -2.15 -10.16
CA GLY A 240 -12.49 -2.35 -11.12
C GLY A 240 -12.96 -3.82 -11.16
N PRO A 241 -14.14 -4.10 -11.74
CA PRO A 241 -14.71 -5.45 -11.79
C PRO A 241 -13.77 -6.50 -12.38
N ASP A 242 -12.98 -6.09 -13.38
CA ASP A 242 -12.02 -6.94 -14.08
C ASP A 242 -10.59 -6.77 -13.58
N LEU A 243 -10.33 -5.98 -12.53
CA LEU A 243 -8.98 -5.70 -12.02
C LEU A 243 -8.02 -5.17 -13.09
N THR A 244 -8.52 -4.41 -14.07
CA THR A 244 -7.71 -3.89 -15.17
C THR A 244 -7.21 -2.47 -14.96
N ASP A 245 -7.82 -1.76 -14.01
CA ASP A 245 -7.59 -0.33 -13.83
C ASP A 245 -6.61 -0.12 -12.68
N LEU A 246 -5.53 0.62 -12.93
CA LEU A 246 -4.53 0.90 -11.91
C LEU A 246 -4.88 2.21 -11.19
N TYR A 247 -5.30 2.11 -9.93
CA TYR A 247 -5.52 3.26 -9.07
C TYR A 247 -4.22 3.66 -8.38
N ILE A 248 -3.98 4.97 -8.27
CA ILE A 248 -2.71 5.53 -7.79
C ILE A 248 -3.01 6.63 -6.78
N THR A 249 -2.51 6.47 -5.56
CA THR A 249 -2.60 7.50 -4.52
C THR A 249 -1.41 8.44 -4.60
N THR A 250 -1.62 9.66 -4.13
CA THR A 250 -0.61 10.73 -4.13
C THR A 250 -0.72 11.55 -2.85
N ALA A 251 0.29 12.35 -2.57
CA ALA A 251 0.37 13.20 -1.38
C ALA A 251 0.61 14.66 -1.75
N ARG A 252 0.39 15.54 -0.76
CA ARG A 252 0.75 16.97 -0.86
C ARG A 252 1.65 17.46 0.28
N THR A 253 1.91 16.61 1.27
CA THR A 253 2.69 16.99 2.46
C THR A 253 4.06 17.55 2.08
N GLY A 254 4.48 18.60 2.79
CA GLY A 254 5.79 19.25 2.57
C GLY A 254 5.91 20.07 1.28
N LEU A 255 4.91 20.08 0.39
CA LEU A 255 4.93 20.93 -0.80
C LEU A 255 4.50 22.36 -0.46
N THR A 256 5.34 23.35 -0.78
CA THR A 256 5.01 24.77 -0.61
C THR A 256 3.90 25.23 -1.56
N GLU A 257 3.96 24.78 -2.82
CA GLU A 257 3.00 25.09 -3.88
C GLU A 257 2.57 23.78 -4.56
N PRO A 258 1.71 22.96 -3.91
CA PRO A 258 1.31 21.68 -4.46
C PRO A 258 0.55 21.87 -5.78
N PRO A 259 0.84 21.08 -6.84
CA PRO A 259 0.01 21.04 -8.03
C PRO A 259 -1.45 20.80 -7.67
N ALA A 260 -2.39 21.32 -8.47
CA ALA A 260 -3.83 21.23 -8.18
C ALA A 260 -4.41 19.80 -8.09
N SER A 261 -3.62 18.77 -8.43
CA SER A 261 -3.99 17.35 -8.33
C SER A 261 -3.17 16.58 -7.29
N ALA A 262 -2.25 17.24 -6.55
CA ALA A 262 -1.51 16.60 -5.46
C ALA A 262 -2.46 16.22 -4.31
N GLY A 263 -2.29 15.02 -3.76
CA GLY A 263 -3.20 14.47 -2.75
C GLY A 263 -4.49 13.87 -3.34
N SER A 264 -4.64 13.82 -4.66
CA SER A 264 -5.77 13.18 -5.33
C SER A 264 -5.50 11.70 -5.62
N LEU A 265 -6.58 10.97 -5.89
CA LEU A 265 -6.53 9.60 -6.42
C LEU A 265 -6.63 9.66 -7.95
N PHE A 266 -5.65 9.04 -8.61
CA PHE A 266 -5.63 8.85 -10.05
C PHE A 266 -6.08 7.44 -10.42
N VAL A 267 -6.50 7.26 -11.67
CA VAL A 267 -6.74 5.96 -12.28
C VAL A 267 -6.16 5.93 -13.68
N VAL A 268 -5.61 4.77 -14.05
CA VAL A 268 -5.18 4.45 -15.41
C VAL A 268 -6.04 3.29 -15.90
N PRO A 269 -7.08 3.56 -16.71
CA PRO A 269 -7.97 2.51 -17.20
C PRO A 269 -7.22 1.52 -18.11
N GLY A 270 -7.48 0.23 -17.95
CA GLY A 270 -6.86 -0.80 -18.78
C GLY A 270 -5.33 -0.82 -18.72
N ALA A 271 -4.74 -0.44 -17.58
CA ALA A 271 -3.29 -0.39 -17.40
C ALA A 271 -2.63 -1.77 -17.52
N GLY A 272 -3.33 -2.83 -17.12
CA GLY A 272 -2.83 -4.20 -17.10
C GLY A 272 -3.90 -5.13 -16.56
N LYS A 273 -3.50 -6.27 -15.98
CA LYS A 273 -4.41 -7.18 -15.28
C LYS A 273 -3.85 -7.48 -13.90
N GLY A 274 -4.50 -7.00 -12.85
CA GLY A 274 -4.14 -7.30 -11.47
C GLY A 274 -4.56 -8.69 -11.01
N LEU A 275 -4.24 -8.95 -9.74
CA LEU A 275 -4.65 -10.15 -9.01
C LEU A 275 -5.69 -9.81 -7.95
N ALA A 276 -6.62 -10.72 -7.71
CA ALA A 276 -7.50 -10.63 -6.54
C ALA A 276 -6.64 -10.71 -5.27
N GLN A 277 -6.73 -9.66 -4.44
CA GLN A 277 -5.99 -9.62 -3.18
C GLN A 277 -6.71 -10.50 -2.14
N PRO A 278 -5.96 -11.29 -1.33
CA PRO A 278 -6.57 -12.04 -0.25
C PRO A 278 -7.14 -11.09 0.81
N ALA A 279 -8.22 -11.52 1.46
CA ALA A 279 -8.78 -10.83 2.61
C ALA A 279 -8.11 -11.35 3.90
N PHE A 280 -7.98 -10.49 4.89
CA PHE A 280 -7.44 -10.88 6.20
C PHE A 280 -8.35 -11.93 6.86
N ALA A 281 -7.77 -13.03 7.34
CA ALA A 281 -8.55 -14.18 7.81
C ALA A 281 -9.20 -14.02 9.20
N GLY A 282 -8.81 -13.00 9.98
CA GLY A 282 -9.36 -12.72 11.32
C GLY A 282 -10.50 -11.71 11.35
#